data_AF-A0A954YAX1-F1
#
_entry.id   AF-A0A954YAX1-F1
#
_cell.length_a   1.000
_cell.length_b   1.000
_cell.length_c   1.000
_cell.angle_alpha   90.00
_cell.angle_beta   90.00
_cell.angle_gamma   90.00
#
_symmetry.space_group_name_H-M   'P 1'
#
loop_
_entity.id
_entity.type
_entity.pdbx_description
1 polymer ?
#
loop_
_entity_poly.entity_id
_entity_poly.type
_entity_poly.pdbx_seq_one_letter_code
_entity_poly.pdbx_strand_id
1 'polypeptide(L)'
;ITKVTIKGMKQAVQMFGPAQAAVAKAVAESVSEGVIPKDQCENLVCVCGVFIHPAAEDDKKIHDYNYEATKQAIANAMDGKPSADEMIAGKDQAHPFQGF
;
A
#
# COMPACT_ATOMS: atom_id res chain seq x y z
N ILE A 1 7.14 -4.30 4.75
CA ILE A 1 7.12 -4.33 6.24
C ILE A 1 5.73 -4.77 6.69
N THR A 2 5.63 -5.77 7.57
CA THR A 2 4.34 -6.31 8.02
C THR A 2 3.77 -5.48 9.17
N LYS A 3 2.51 -5.05 9.09
CA LYS A 3 1.82 -4.33 10.18
C LYS A 3 1.15 -5.25 11.22
N VAL A 4 0.98 -6.52 10.89
CA VAL A 4 0.38 -7.55 11.76
C VAL A 4 1.42 -8.63 12.06
N THR A 5 1.46 -9.11 13.30
CA THR A 5 2.35 -10.22 13.69
C THR A 5 2.01 -11.48 12.91
N ILE A 6 2.99 -12.02 12.18
CA ILE A 6 2.89 -13.33 11.53
C ILE A 6 3.01 -14.42 12.60
N LYS A 7 1.96 -15.23 12.75
CA LYS A 7 1.89 -16.34 13.74
C LYS A 7 2.09 -17.72 13.12
N GLY A 8 2.12 -17.84 11.80
CA GLY A 8 2.29 -19.12 11.12
C GLY A 8 2.46 -19.00 9.61
N MET A 9 2.73 -20.15 8.98
CA MET A 9 3.11 -20.20 7.56
C MET A 9 2.03 -19.68 6.61
N LYS A 10 0.74 -19.87 6.89
CA LYS A 10 -0.35 -19.30 6.07
C LYS A 10 -0.19 -17.78 5.92
N GLN A 11 0.01 -17.09 7.03
CA GLN A 11 0.18 -15.63 7.04
C GLN A 11 1.50 -15.19 6.40
N ALA A 12 2.57 -15.97 6.58
CA ALA A 12 3.84 -15.72 5.91
C ALA A 12 3.69 -15.82 4.39
N VAL A 13 3.03 -16.87 3.89
CA VAL A 13 2.76 -17.07 2.46
C VAL A 13 1.89 -15.95 1.92
N GLN A 14 0.85 -15.53 2.64
CA GLN A 14 0.00 -14.40 2.22
C GLN A 14 0.79 -13.09 2.07
N MET A 15 1.69 -12.80 3.01
CA MET A 15 2.54 -11.60 2.96
C MET A 15 3.59 -11.68 1.84
N PHE A 16 4.34 -12.77 1.77
CA PHE A 16 5.49 -12.91 0.88
C PHE A 16 5.16 -13.59 -0.46
N GLY A 17 3.88 -13.88 -0.70
CA GLY A 17 3.33 -14.38 -1.96
C GLY A 17 2.46 -13.32 -2.63
N PRO A 18 1.11 -13.37 -2.48
CA PRO A 18 0.22 -12.48 -3.20
C PRO A 18 0.46 -10.99 -2.87
N ALA A 19 0.67 -10.62 -1.61
CA ALA A 19 0.88 -9.22 -1.26
C ALA A 19 2.24 -8.68 -1.76
N GLN A 20 3.32 -9.44 -1.62
CA GLN A 20 4.64 -9.04 -2.15
C GLN A 20 4.63 -8.91 -3.67
N ALA A 21 4.02 -9.86 -4.39
CA ALA A 21 3.89 -9.80 -5.84
C ALA A 21 3.09 -8.55 -6.28
N ALA A 22 1.98 -8.27 -5.58
CA ALA A 22 1.15 -7.11 -5.83
C ALA A 22 1.91 -5.78 -5.64
N VAL A 23 2.63 -5.63 -4.52
CA VAL A 23 3.43 -4.43 -4.24
C VAL A 23 4.52 -4.23 -5.30
N ALA A 24 5.25 -5.30 -5.63
CA ALA A 24 6.32 -5.23 -6.63
C ALA A 24 5.78 -4.84 -8.01
N LYS A 25 4.65 -5.44 -8.42
CA LYS A 25 3.98 -5.11 -9.67
C LYS A 25 3.51 -3.66 -9.70
N ALA A 26 2.87 -3.18 -8.64
CA ALA A 26 2.40 -1.80 -8.54
C ALA A 26 3.54 -0.78 -8.68
N VAL A 27 4.70 -1.04 -8.05
CA VAL A 27 5.90 -0.19 -8.20
C VAL A 27 6.39 -0.20 -9.65
N ALA A 28 6.59 -1.39 -10.24
CA ALA A 28 7.10 -1.51 -11.61
C ALA A 28 6.17 -0.83 -12.63
N GLU A 29 4.86 -0.99 -12.47
CA GLU A 29 3.89 -0.35 -13.36
C GLU A 29 3.83 1.15 -13.15
N SER A 30 3.94 1.66 -11.91
CA SER A 30 4.04 3.09 -11.63
C SER A 30 5.27 3.73 -12.29
N VAL A 31 6.39 3.00 -12.38
CA VAL A 31 7.57 3.43 -13.17
C VAL A 31 7.29 3.37 -14.67
N SER A 32 6.61 2.33 -15.15
CA SER A 32 6.29 2.18 -16.58
C SER A 32 5.34 3.26 -17.08
N GLU A 33 4.40 3.69 -16.23
CA GLU A 33 3.41 4.74 -16.48
C GLU A 33 3.97 6.15 -16.24
N GLY A 34 5.19 6.27 -15.72
CA GLY A 34 5.86 7.55 -15.45
C GLY A 34 5.40 8.27 -14.17
N VAL A 35 4.56 7.63 -13.34
CA VAL A 35 4.19 8.15 -12.02
C VAL A 35 5.42 8.25 -11.13
N ILE A 36 6.29 7.23 -11.15
CA ILE A 36 7.64 7.31 -10.62
C ILE A 36 8.57 7.61 -11.80
N PRO A 37 9.26 8.76 -11.82
CA PRO A 37 10.23 9.07 -12.87
C PRO A 37 11.38 8.05 -12.89
N LYS A 38 11.64 7.47 -14.07
CA LYS A 38 12.66 6.43 -14.26
C LYS A 38 14.05 6.87 -13.82
N ASP A 39 14.39 8.13 -14.06
CA ASP A 39 15.68 8.74 -13.70
C ASP A 39 15.89 8.90 -12.19
N GLN A 40 14.82 8.81 -11.39
CA GLN A 40 14.89 8.88 -9.93
C GLN A 40 14.93 7.51 -9.25
N CYS A 41 14.70 6.42 -9.98
CA CYS A 41 14.53 5.08 -9.38
C CYS A 41 15.73 4.62 -8.54
N GLU A 42 16.96 4.99 -8.92
CA GLU A 42 18.17 4.63 -8.17
C GLU A 42 18.44 5.50 -6.93
N ASN A 43 17.70 6.59 -6.77
CA ASN A 43 17.85 7.55 -5.67
C ASN A 43 16.69 7.52 -4.67
N LEU A 44 15.58 6.87 -5.03
CA LEU A 44 14.40 6.75 -4.20
C LEU A 44 14.36 5.42 -3.46
N VAL A 45 13.72 5.41 -2.30
CA VAL A 45 13.42 4.19 -1.54
C VAL A 45 11.92 4.11 -1.28
N CYS A 46 11.32 2.96 -1.60
CA CYS A 46 9.92 2.68 -1.27
C CYS A 46 9.83 1.88 0.04
N VAL A 47 9.26 2.48 1.08
CA VAL A 47 9.03 1.80 2.37
C VAL A 47 7.55 1.40 2.46
N CYS A 48 7.24 0.17 2.05
CA CYS A 48 5.85 -0.31 1.96
C CYS A 48 5.42 -1.03 3.25
N GLY A 49 4.50 -0.41 4.01
CA GLY A 49 3.85 -1.01 5.17
C GLY A 49 2.55 -1.71 4.81
N VAL A 50 2.53 -3.04 4.81
CA VAL A 50 1.40 -3.87 4.37
C VAL A 50 0.60 -4.38 5.57
N PHE A 51 -0.71 -4.22 5.52
CA PHE A 51 -1.66 -4.76 6.50
C PHE A 51 -2.46 -5.90 5.86
N ILE A 52 -2.40 -7.08 6.49
CA ILE A 52 -3.25 -8.22 6.17
C ILE A 52 -3.91 -8.65 7.47
N HIS A 53 -5.24 -8.60 7.52
CA HIS A 53 -5.98 -9.01 8.71
C HIS A 53 -5.75 -10.50 8.99
N PRO A 54 -5.63 -10.95 10.26
CA PRO A 54 -5.39 -12.36 10.59
C PRO A 54 -6.40 -13.36 10.02
N ALA A 55 -7.64 -12.90 9.78
CA ALA A 55 -8.74 -13.67 9.21
C ALA A 55 -8.86 -13.57 7.68
N ALA A 56 -7.88 -12.97 6.98
CA ALA A 56 -7.90 -12.93 5.52
C ALA A 56 -7.64 -14.33 4.94
N GLU A 57 -8.44 -14.74 3.95
CA GLU A 57 -8.36 -16.09 3.37
C GLU A 57 -8.28 -16.12 1.84
N ASP A 58 -8.68 -15.04 1.17
CA ASP A 58 -8.72 -14.95 -0.29
C ASP A 58 -7.44 -14.31 -0.82
N ASP A 59 -6.52 -15.15 -1.30
CA ASP A 59 -5.24 -14.70 -1.82
C ASP A 59 -5.36 -13.79 -3.05
N LYS A 60 -6.43 -13.96 -3.85
CA LYS A 60 -6.68 -13.09 -5.00
C LYS A 60 -7.05 -11.69 -4.53
N LYS A 61 -7.93 -11.57 -3.53
CA LYS A 61 -8.26 -10.26 -2.92
C LYS A 61 -7.07 -9.64 -2.22
N ILE A 62 -6.25 -10.44 -1.53
CA ILE A 62 -5.00 -9.95 -0.93
C ILE A 62 -4.11 -9.34 -2.01
N HIS A 63 -3.94 -10.02 -3.15
CA HIS A 63 -3.18 -9.49 -4.27
C HIS A 63 -3.81 -8.19 -4.81
N ASP A 64 -5.06 -8.25 -5.26
CA ASP A 64 -5.70 -7.13 -5.97
C ASP A 64 -5.79 -5.87 -5.10
N TYR A 65 -6.18 -6.00 -3.83
CA TYR A 65 -6.30 -4.85 -2.94
C TYR A 65 -4.94 -4.25 -2.56
N ASN A 66 -3.91 -5.08 -2.37
CA ASN A 66 -2.56 -4.53 -2.12
C ASN A 66 -1.97 -3.88 -3.36
N TYR A 67 -2.27 -4.40 -4.55
CA TYR A 67 -1.85 -3.80 -5.82
C TYR A 67 -2.46 -2.41 -5.98
N GLU A 68 -3.79 -2.29 -5.87
CA GLU A 68 -4.47 -1.00 -6.04
C GLU A 68 -4.11 0.01 -4.95
N ALA A 69 -4.08 -0.44 -3.69
CA ALA A 69 -3.69 0.43 -2.57
C ALA A 69 -2.25 0.93 -2.73
N THR A 70 -1.33 0.09 -3.24
CA THR A 70 0.06 0.51 -3.49
C THR A 70 0.14 1.51 -4.64
N LYS A 71 -0.55 1.28 -5.76
CA LYS A 71 -0.59 2.24 -6.87
C LYS A 71 -1.15 3.59 -6.42
N GLN A 72 -2.26 3.58 -5.68
CA GLN A 72 -2.87 4.81 -5.18
C GLN A 72 -1.95 5.54 -4.19
N ALA A 73 -1.28 4.81 -3.29
CA ALA A 73 -0.33 5.39 -2.35
C ALA A 73 0.87 6.03 -3.06
N ILE A 74 1.41 5.37 -4.10
CA ILE A 74 2.50 5.91 -4.91
C ILE A 74 2.04 7.17 -5.64
N ALA A 75 0.91 7.13 -6.34
CA ALA A 75 0.39 8.28 -7.08
C ALA A 75 0.18 9.49 -6.15
N ASN A 76 -0.46 9.28 -5.00
CA ASN A 76 -0.66 10.33 -4.01
C ASN A 76 0.67 10.88 -3.47
N ALA A 77 1.65 10.02 -3.17
CA ALA A 77 2.96 10.45 -2.67
C ALA A 77 3.71 11.30 -3.70
N MET A 78 3.71 10.88 -4.97
CA MET A 78 4.38 11.61 -6.06
C MET A 78 3.66 12.92 -6.41
N ASP A 79 2.33 12.99 -6.22
CA ASP A 79 1.52 14.20 -6.39
C ASP A 79 1.54 15.15 -5.16
N GLY A 80 2.15 14.74 -4.04
CA GLY A 80 2.12 15.51 -2.80
C GLY A 80 0.72 15.61 -2.16
N LYS A 81 -0.09 14.56 -2.31
CA LYS A 81 -1.48 14.49 -1.84
C LYS A 81 -1.67 13.56 -0.63
N PRO A 82 -2.64 13.86 0.25
CA PRO A 82 -3.30 15.16 0.34
C PRO A 82 -2.31 16.24 0.77
N SER A 83 -2.57 17.49 0.36
CA SER A 83 -1.89 18.65 0.92
C SER A 83 -2.27 18.85 2.39
N ALA A 84 -1.49 19.67 3.11
CA ALA A 84 -1.79 20.00 4.49
C ALA A 84 -3.18 20.68 4.64
N ASP A 85 -3.54 21.55 3.70
CA ASP A 85 -4.82 22.26 3.70
C ASP A 85 -6.00 21.30 3.47
N GLU A 86 -5.88 20.37 2.52
CA GLU A 86 -6.88 19.32 2.26
C GLU A 86 -7.06 18.41 3.48
N MET A 87 -5.96 18.01 4.12
CA MET A 87 -5.98 17.20 5.34
C MET A 87 -6.68 17.95 6.49
N ILE A 88 -6.38 19.23 6.70
CA ILE A 88 -7.01 20.04 7.75
C ILE A 88 -8.50 20.22 7.48
N ALA A 89 -8.89 20.46 6.22
CA ALA A 89 -10.29 20.58 5.82
C ALA A 89 -11.08 19.27 6.04
N GLY A 90 -10.43 18.12 5.87
CA GLY A 90 -11.03 16.80 6.05
C GLY A 90 -10.96 16.21 7.47
N LYS A 91 -10.38 16.92 8.44
CA LYS A 91 -10.01 16.36 9.76
C LYS A 91 -11.18 15.79 10.58
N ASP A 92 -12.40 16.30 10.35
CA ASP A 92 -13.60 15.93 11.10
C ASP A 92 -14.42 14.83 10.39
N GLN A 93 -13.89 14.23 9.32
CA GLN A 93 -14.53 13.09 8.66
C GLN A 93 -14.52 11.84 9.56
N ALA A 94 -15.60 11.05 9.48
CA ALA A 94 -15.80 9.88 10.33
C ALA A 94 -14.72 8.81 10.08
N HIS A 95 -14.06 8.36 11.15
CA HIS A 95 -13.11 7.25 11.08
C HIS A 95 -13.83 5.91 11.33
N PRO A 96 -13.53 4.82 10.59
CA PRO A 96 -14.22 3.52 10.72
C PRO A 96 -14.19 2.88 12.12
N PHE A 97 -13.25 3.31 12.97
CA PHE A 97 -13.11 2.88 14.36
C PHE A 97 -13.24 4.04 15.36
N GLN A 98 -13.87 5.14 14.97
CA GLN A 98 -14.14 6.23 15.91
C GLN A 98 -15.16 5.76 16.95
N GLY A 99 -14.70 5.54 18.17
CA GLY A 99 -15.48 4.97 19.27
C GLY A 99 -16.18 6.01 20.16
N PHE A 100 -16.16 7.29 19.79
CA PHE A 100 -16.73 8.42 20.53
C PHE A 100 -17.13 9.57 19.59
#